data_AF-A0A2G9TCA7-F1
#
_entry.id   AF-A0A2G9TCA7-F1
#
_cell.length_a   1.000
_cell.length_b   1.000
_cell.length_c   1.000
_cell.angle_alpha   90.00
_cell.angle_beta   90.00
_cell.angle_gamma   90.00
#
_symmetry.space_group_name_H-M   'P 1'
#
loop_
_entity.id
_entity.type
_entity.pdbx_description
1 polymer ?
#
loop_
_entity_poly.entity_id
_entity_poly.type
_entity_poly.pdbx_seq_one_letter_code
_entity_poly.pdbx_strand_id
1 'polypeptide(L)' 'MKQSIHDNLNPFLGMSFNEKEEMVLLWKFCSRGTVQDIIYNKDMVLDAKFHGAFVRDITL' A
#
# COMPACT_ATOMS: atom_id res chain seq x y z
N MET A 1 -2.54 1.58 13.36
CA MET A 1 -1.86 0.56 12.52
C MET A 1 -2.15 -0.86 12.97
N LYS A 2 -1.69 -1.34 14.14
CA LYS A 2 -1.93 -2.75 14.55
C LYS A 2 -3.42 -3.16 14.57
N GLN A 3 -4.30 -2.24 14.95
CA GLN A 3 -5.76 -2.46 14.97
C GLN A 3 -6.46 -2.08 13.66
N SER A 4 -5.74 -1.49 12.70
CA SER A 4 -6.27 -1.03 11.41
C SER A 4 -6.05 -2.12 10.37
N ILE A 5 -6.79 -3.23 10.51
CA ILE A 5 -6.69 -4.38 9.60
C ILE A 5 -7.83 -4.27 8.58
N HIS A 6 -7.47 -4.06 7.32
CA HIS A 6 -8.40 -3.93 6.21
C HIS A 6 -7.74 -4.41 4.92
N ASP A 7 -8.52 -4.95 3.99
CA ASP A 7 -8.00 -5.53 2.74
C ASP A 7 -7.30 -4.48 1.85
N ASN A 8 -7.75 -3.22 1.92
CA ASN A 8 -7.20 -2.10 1.15
C ASN A 8 -6.08 -1.33 1.90
N LEU A 9 -5.63 -1.82 3.06
CA LEU A 9 -4.52 -1.21 3.81
C LEU A 9 -3.31 -2.13 3.79
N ASN A 10 -2.12 -1.55 3.58
CA ASN A 10 -0.88 -2.32 3.67
C ASN A 10 -0.67 -2.83 5.10
N PRO A 11 -0.60 -4.16 5.34
CA PRO A 11 -0.45 -4.69 6.68
C PRO A 11 0.81 -4.21 7.39
N PHE A 12 0.63 -3.64 8.58
CA PHE A 12 1.71 -3.35 9.51
C PHE A 12 2.11 -4.63 10.24
N LEU A 13 3.38 -5.01 10.14
CA LEU A 13 3.91 -6.25 10.71
C LEU A 13 4.44 -6.03 12.12
N GLY A 14 5.00 -4.86 12.41
CA GLY A 14 5.52 -4.54 13.73
C GLY A 14 6.58 -3.45 13.71
N MET A 15 7.20 -3.25 14.87
CA MET A 15 8.34 -2.36 15.03
C MET A 15 9.46 -3.10 15.73
N SER A 16 10.69 -2.72 15.43
CA SER A 16 11.88 -3.20 16.10
C SER A 16 12.68 -2.00 16.59
N PHE A 17 13.16 -2.10 17.82
CA PHE A 17 14.15 -1.21 18.37
C PHE A 17 15.47 -1.98 18.38
N ASN A 18 16.53 -1.39 17.84
CA ASN A 18 17.88 -1.90 18.11
C ASN A 18 18.41 -1.27 19.41
N GLU A 19 19.57 -1.72 19.89
CA GLU A 19 20.23 -1.13 21.06
C GLU A 19 20.74 0.31 20.81
N LYS A 20 20.46 0.89 19.64
CA LYS A 20 20.78 2.28 19.28
C LYS A 20 19.50 3.13 19.30
N GLU A 21 19.61 4.37 18.88
CA GLU A 21 18.49 5.33 18.84
C GLU A 21 17.63 5.19 17.57
N GLU A 22 17.63 4.02 16.92
CA GLU A 22 16.89 3.77 15.68
C GLU A 22 15.65 2.92 15.93
N MET A 23 14.52 3.37 15.39
CA MET A 23 13.28 2.60 15.33
C MET A 23 13.03 2.16 13.89
N VAL A 24 12.89 0.86 13.69
CA VAL A 24 12.54 0.29 12.39
C VAL A 24 11.06 -0.10 12.41
N LEU A 25 10.33 0.34 11.41
CA LEU A 25 8.93 -0.01 11.20
C LEU A 25 8.81 -0.99 10.05
N LEU A 26 8.09 -2.08 10.26
CA LEU A 26 7.95 -3.17 9.32
C LEU A 26 6.53 -3.21 8.75
N TRP A 27 6.43 -3.19 7.42
CA TRP A 27 5.20 -3.44 6.67
C TRP A 27 5.40 -4.60 5.70
N LYS A 28 4.29 -5.19 5.26
CA LYS A 28 4.32 -6.13 4.15
C LYS A 28 4.84 -5.44 2.88
N PHE A 29 5.70 -6.14 2.14
CA PHE A 29 6.23 -5.63 0.88
C PHE A 29 5.15 -5.64 -0.21
N CYS A 30 4.98 -4.50 -0.88
CA CYS A 30 4.07 -4.33 -2.02
C CYS A 30 4.85 -4.43 -3.34
N SER A 31 4.89 -5.62 -3.94
CA SER A 31 5.69 -5.88 -5.15
C SER A 31 5.24 -5.11 -6.40
N ARG A 32 3.99 -4.62 -6.43
CA ARG A 32 3.44 -3.83 -7.55
C ARG A 32 3.84 -2.36 -7.50
N GLY A 33 4.55 -1.93 -6.46
CA GLY A 33 4.91 -0.53 -6.28
C GLY A 33 3.74 0.32 -5.78
N THR A 34 3.90 1.64 -5.94
CA THR A 34 2.92 2.63 -5.52
C THR A 34 1.84 2.84 -6.57
N VAL A 35 0.73 3.47 -6.19
CA VAL A 35 -0.30 3.90 -7.15
C VAL A 35 0.29 4.85 -8.19
N GLN A 36 1.27 5.68 -7.81
CA GLN A 36 1.98 6.57 -8.72
C GLN A 36 2.68 5.80 -9.83
N ASP A 37 3.39 4.71 -9.47
CA ASP A 37 4.09 3.86 -10.44
C ASP A 37 3.12 3.23 -11.43
N ILE A 38 1.88 2.95 -11.03
CA ILE A 38 0.84 2.40 -11.89
C ILE A 38 0.22 3.48 -12.80
N ILE A 39 -0.16 4.63 -12.24
CA ILE A 39 -0.89 5.69 -12.99
C ILE A 39 -0.01 6.36 -14.05
N TYR A 40 1.30 6.49 -13.78
CA TYR A 40 2.23 7.10 -14.74
C TYR A 40 2.92 6.08 -15.64
N ASN A 41 2.64 4.78 -15.50
CA ASN A 41 3.15 3.77 -16.41
C ASN A 41 2.37 3.79 -17.73
N LYS A 42 3.04 4.28 -18.79
CA LYS A 42 2.47 4.37 -20.15
C LYS A 42 2.21 3.02 -20.80
N ASP A 43 2.82 1.95 -20.30
CA ASP A 43 2.64 0.60 -20.82
C ASP A 43 1.39 -0.09 -20.23
N MET A 44 0.72 0.55 -19.26
CA MET A 44 -0.50 0.04 -18.64
C MET A 44 -1.74 0.75 -19.17
N VAL A 45 -2.74 -0.04 -19.59
CA VAL A 45 -4.07 0.48 -19.92
C VAL A 45 -4.95 0.47 -18.68
N LEU A 46 -5.27 1.65 -18.18
CA LEU A 46 -6.19 1.84 -17.06
C LEU A 46 -7.59 2.12 -17.61
N ASP A 47 -8.39 1.07 -17.76
CA ASP A 47 -9.73 1.19 -18.35
C ASP A 47 -10.78 1.69 -17.33
N ALA A 48 -12.01 1.92 -17.78
CA ALA A 48 -13.10 2.40 -16.89
C ALA A 48 -13.39 1.42 -15.74
N LYS A 49 -13.12 0.12 -15.90
CA LYS A 49 -13.31 -0.88 -14.84
C LYS A 49 -12.26 -0.70 -13.75
N PHE A 50 -10.99 -0.48 -14.12
CA PHE A 50 -9.95 -0.15 -13.17
C PHE A 50 -10.29 1.10 -12.38
N HIS A 51 -10.70 2.18 -13.06
CA HIS A 51 -11.09 3.43 -12.41
C HIS A 51 -12.24 3.23 -11.41
N GLY A 52 -13.31 2.51 -11.80
CA GLY A 52 -14.45 2.24 -10.92
C GLY A 52 -14.07 1.41 -9.70
N ALA A 53 -13.26 0.36 -9.88
CA ALA A 53 -12.77 -0.47 -8.78
C ALA A 53 -11.87 0.33 -7.84
N PHE A 54 -10.94 1.12 -8.38
CA PHE A 54 -10.03 1.95 -7.59
C PHE A 54 -10.78 2.96 -6.73
N VAL A 55 -11.75 3.70 -7.30
CA VAL A 55 -12.55 4.68 -6.55
C VAL A 55 -13.34 4.00 -5.43
N ARG A 56 -13.95 2.85 -5.70
CA ARG A 56 -14.66 2.07 -4.68
C ARG A 56 -13.72 1.69 -3.53
N ASP A 57 -12.54 1.15 -3.84
CA ASP A 57 -11.63 0.58 -2.85
C ASP A 57 -10.93 1.65 -1.98
N ILE A 58 -10.87 2.92 -2.42
CA ILE A 58 -10.31 4.04 -1.62
C ILE A 58 -11.37 4.84 -0.84
N THR A 59 -12.65 4.74 -1.23
CA THR A 59 -13.73 5.57 -0.66
C THR A 59 -14.58 4.80 0.35
N LEU A 60 -14.67 3.48 0.22
CA LEU A 60 -15.43 2.58 1.08
C LEU A 60 -14.48 1.67 1.88
#